data_AF-A0AAU6C9P4-F1
#
_entry.id   AF-A0AAU6C9P4-F1
#
_cell.length_a   1.000
_cell.length_b   1.000
_cell.length_c   1.000
_cell.angle_alpha   90.00
_cell.angle_beta   90.00
_cell.angle_gamma   90.00
#
_symmetry.space_group_name_H-M   'P 1'
#
loop_
_entity.id
_entity.type
_entity.pdbx_description
1 polymer ?
#
loop_
_entity_poly.entity_id
_entity_poly.type
_entity_poly.pdbx_seq_one_letter_code
_entity_poly.pdbx_strand_id
1 'polypeptide(L)'
;MTPTPSQAGASSDLAVDPLPTREELLALEEIKHGAVLLKERAVRSGLRVETGSGARISTATVAAIQERGWIKRDESTSLNFGQQLSLTSSGEAAFRAGCSQDPRTTAALSRSTPNLGARSCAQASVLLH
;
A
#
# COMPACT_ATOMS: atom_id res chain seq x y z
N MET A 1 -20.22 9.65 50.11
CA MET A 1 -19.21 10.28 49.23
C MET A 1 -19.15 9.44 47.96
N THR A 2 -19.56 10.02 46.84
CA THR A 2 -19.73 9.37 45.53
C THR A 2 -18.39 9.14 44.84
N PRO A 3 -18.20 8.05 44.06
CA PRO A 3 -17.11 7.98 43.10
C PRO A 3 -17.44 8.87 41.90
N THR A 4 -16.50 9.71 41.48
CA THR A 4 -16.56 10.47 40.23
C THR A 4 -15.78 9.72 39.15
N PRO A 5 -16.41 9.03 38.20
CA PRO A 5 -15.80 8.74 36.92
C PRO A 5 -16.16 9.89 35.98
N SER A 6 -15.28 10.87 35.83
CA SER A 6 -15.44 11.89 34.80
C SER A 6 -14.07 12.33 34.31
N GLN A 7 -13.56 11.58 33.35
CA GLN A 7 -12.74 12.19 32.30
C GLN A 7 -13.01 11.45 30.98
N ALA A 8 -14.19 11.72 30.43
CA ALA A 8 -14.31 11.82 28.99
C ALA A 8 -13.47 13.03 28.57
N GLY A 9 -12.38 12.79 27.84
CA GLY A 9 -11.43 13.81 27.44
C GLY A 9 -10.63 13.35 26.23
N ALA A 10 -11.30 13.38 25.09
CA ALA A 10 -10.76 13.65 23.76
C ALA A 10 -9.28 13.28 23.50
N SER A 11 -9.09 12.14 22.84
CA SER A 11 -8.12 12.06 21.74
C SER A 11 -8.65 11.08 20.71
N SER A 12 -9.86 11.37 20.22
CA SER A 12 -10.10 11.20 18.78
C SER A 12 -9.39 12.35 18.07
N ASP A 13 -8.07 12.43 18.25
CA ASP A 13 -7.22 13.04 17.25
C ASP A 13 -7.49 12.16 16.04
N LEU A 14 -8.22 12.70 15.07
CA LEU A 14 -8.46 12.06 13.79
C LEU A 14 -7.11 11.51 13.39
N ALA A 15 -6.94 10.19 13.48
CA ALA A 15 -5.79 9.52 12.90
C ALA A 15 -5.97 9.78 11.41
N VAL A 16 -5.49 10.93 10.97
CA VAL A 16 -5.17 11.22 9.59
C VAL A 16 -4.19 10.12 9.31
N ASP A 17 -4.71 9.04 8.72
CA ASP A 17 -3.92 7.88 8.39
C ASP A 17 -2.70 8.43 7.65
N PRO A 18 -1.48 8.29 8.22
CA PRO A 18 -0.35 9.07 7.76
C PRO A 18 -0.18 8.79 6.28
N LEU A 19 -0.10 9.85 5.48
CA LEU A 19 0.04 9.74 4.03
C LEU A 19 1.14 8.74 3.66
N PRO A 20 0.90 7.89 2.65
CA PRO A 20 1.88 6.89 2.26
C PRO A 20 3.16 7.58 1.77
N THR A 21 4.29 7.10 2.27
CA THR A 21 5.61 7.44 1.75
C THR A 21 5.77 6.97 0.31
N ARG A 22 6.81 7.43 -0.38
CA ARG A 22 7.07 7.00 -1.78
C ARG A 22 7.21 5.48 -1.93
N GLU A 23 7.86 4.82 -0.98
CA GLU A 23 8.04 3.36 -1.00
C GLU A 23 6.73 2.62 -0.75
N GLU A 24 5.90 3.14 0.16
CA GLU A 24 4.55 2.60 0.41
C GLU A 24 3.64 2.82 -0.80
N LEU A 25 3.70 3.97 -1.47
CA LEU A 25 2.94 4.24 -2.70
C LEU A 25 3.32 3.29 -3.83
N LEU A 26 4.62 3.05 -4.04
CA LEU A 26 5.11 2.06 -5.01
C LEU A 26 4.61 0.65 -4.68
N ALA A 27 4.62 0.29 -3.40
CA ALA A 27 4.11 -1.02 -2.97
C ALA A 27 2.60 -1.15 -3.19
N LEU A 28 1.81 -0.11 -2.86
CA LEU A 28 0.36 -0.09 -3.09
C LEU A 28 0.01 -0.15 -4.57
N GLU A 29 0.78 0.52 -5.44
CA GLU A 29 0.62 0.44 -6.91
C GLU A 29 0.82 -1.00 -7.40
N GLU A 30 1.93 -1.63 -7.04
CA GLU A 30 2.24 -3.01 -7.46
C GLU A 30 1.18 -4.01 -6.96
N ILE A 31 0.70 -3.84 -5.72
CA ILE A 31 -0.35 -4.68 -5.14
C ILE A 31 -1.68 -4.45 -5.86
N LYS A 32 -1.99 -3.21 -6.28
CA LYS A 32 -3.17 -2.89 -7.09
C LYS A 32 -3.17 -3.64 -8.42
N HIS A 33 -2.01 -3.79 -9.04
CA HIS A 33 -1.86 -4.55 -10.27
C HIS A 33 -2.02 -6.08 -10.07
N GLY A 34 -2.17 -6.54 -8.82
CA GLY A 34 -2.42 -7.94 -8.48
C GLY A 34 -1.19 -8.84 -8.64
N ALA A 35 0.00 -8.25 -8.78
CA ALA A 35 1.20 -8.97 -9.16
C ALA A 35 2.14 -9.26 -7.99
N VAL A 36 1.68 -9.13 -6.75
CA VAL A 36 2.53 -9.18 -5.55
C VAL A 36 2.23 -10.40 -4.69
N LEU A 37 3.26 -11.22 -4.48
CA LEU A 37 3.24 -12.40 -3.62
C LEU A 37 4.24 -12.24 -2.48
N LEU A 38 3.82 -12.58 -1.27
CA LEU A 38 4.71 -12.75 -0.12
C LEU A 38 5.11 -14.22 -0.01
N LYS A 39 6.41 -14.49 -0.06
CA LYS A 39 6.96 -15.85 -0.04
C LYS A 39 8.01 -16.02 1.05
N GLU A 40 8.14 -17.24 1.55
CA GLU A 40 9.33 -17.61 2.30
C GLU A 40 10.49 -17.91 1.34
N ARG A 41 11.71 -17.55 1.73
CA ARG A 41 12.91 -17.82 0.94
C ARG A 41 13.27 -19.31 1.08
N ALA A 42 13.40 -20.01 -0.04
CA ALA A 42 13.70 -21.44 -0.06
C ALA A 42 15.08 -21.82 0.51
N VAL A 43 16.07 -20.92 0.46
CA VAL A 43 17.49 -21.21 0.78
C VAL A 43 17.99 -20.46 2.02
N ARG A 44 17.26 -19.45 2.51
CA ARG A 44 17.61 -18.69 3.72
C ARG A 44 16.36 -18.43 4.51
N SER A 45 16.42 -18.48 5.83
CA SER A 45 15.30 -18.05 6.67
C SER A 45 14.91 -16.60 6.37
N GLY A 46 13.62 -16.36 6.21
CA GLY A 46 13.06 -15.02 6.04
C GLY A 46 12.12 -14.87 4.84
N LEU A 47 11.40 -13.76 4.83
CA LEU A 47 10.42 -13.46 3.81
C LEU A 47 11.05 -12.74 2.60
N ARG A 48 10.40 -12.86 1.46
CA ARG A 48 10.68 -12.11 0.23
C ARG A 48 9.35 -11.70 -0.39
N VAL A 49 9.33 -10.48 -0.89
CA VAL A 49 8.26 -9.99 -1.76
C VAL A 49 8.64 -10.29 -3.21
N GLU A 50 7.77 -10.97 -3.91
CA GLU A 50 7.86 -11.23 -5.35
C GLU A 50 6.84 -10.35 -6.06
N THR A 51 7.30 -9.60 -7.05
CA THR A 51 6.49 -8.69 -7.86
C THR A 51 6.56 -9.13 -9.32
N GLY A 52 5.43 -9.09 -10.03
CA GLY A 52 5.40 -9.42 -11.46
C GLY A 52 6.22 -8.46 -12.32
N SER A 53 6.38 -7.20 -11.88
CA SER A 53 7.16 -6.16 -12.57
C SER A 53 8.67 -6.25 -12.26
N GLY A 54 9.09 -7.05 -11.28
CA GLY A 54 10.47 -7.08 -10.78
C GLY A 54 10.84 -5.90 -9.87
N ALA A 55 9.86 -5.06 -9.49
CA ALA A 55 10.04 -4.00 -8.52
C ALA A 55 10.51 -4.56 -7.17
N ARG A 56 11.46 -3.87 -6.52
CA ARG A 56 11.97 -4.27 -5.21
C ARG A 56 11.12 -3.62 -4.12
N ILE A 57 10.30 -4.42 -3.46
CA ILE A 57 9.54 -4.02 -2.28
C ILE A 57 10.18 -4.67 -1.05
N SER A 58 10.50 -3.86 -0.06
CA SER A 58 11.03 -4.34 1.22
C SER A 58 9.94 -5.02 2.04
N THR A 59 10.28 -6.10 2.75
CA THR A 59 9.33 -6.79 3.65
C THR A 59 8.88 -5.89 4.79
N ALA A 60 9.72 -4.94 5.23
CA ALA A 60 9.37 -3.93 6.21
C ALA A 60 8.25 -3.00 5.70
N THR A 61 8.32 -2.59 4.44
CA THR A 61 7.26 -1.78 3.80
C THR A 61 5.94 -2.56 3.74
N VAL A 62 5.98 -3.84 3.36
CA VAL A 62 4.79 -4.70 3.36
C VAL A 62 4.20 -4.85 4.76
N ALA A 63 5.04 -5.06 5.78
CA ALA A 63 4.59 -5.11 7.17
C ALA A 63 3.92 -3.80 7.59
N ALA A 64 4.54 -2.65 7.31
CA ALA A 64 3.99 -1.34 7.66
C ALA A 64 2.62 -1.08 7.02
N ILE A 65 2.48 -1.32 5.71
CA ILE A 65 1.18 -1.11 5.02
C ILE A 65 0.13 -2.16 5.42
N GLN A 66 0.57 -3.34 5.89
CA GLN A 66 -0.33 -4.34 6.47
C GLN A 66 -0.81 -3.96 7.87
N GLU A 67 0.08 -3.45 8.73
CA GLU A 67 -0.25 -2.96 10.07
C GLU A 67 -1.23 -1.77 10.02
N ARG A 68 -1.11 -0.94 8.98
CA ARG A 68 -2.06 0.14 8.66
C ARG A 68 -3.40 -0.36 8.08
N GLY A 69 -3.52 -1.65 7.80
CA GLY A 69 -4.73 -2.24 7.22
C GLY A 69 -4.99 -1.84 5.76
N TRP A 70 -3.98 -1.34 5.05
CA TRP A 70 -4.10 -0.94 3.64
C TRP A 70 -4.06 -2.13 2.69
N ILE A 71 -3.50 -3.25 3.15
CA ILE A 71 -3.44 -4.50 2.39
C ILE A 71 -3.94 -5.66 3.23
N LYS A 72 -4.37 -6.71 2.56
CA LYS A 72 -4.73 -7.99 3.14
C LYS A 72 -3.89 -9.09 2.49
N ARG A 73 -3.47 -10.07 3.30
CA ARG A 73 -2.84 -11.29 2.81
C ARG A 73 -3.90 -12.35 2.57
N ASP A 74 -3.80 -13.03 1.44
CA ASP A 74 -4.50 -14.29 1.22
C ASP A 74 -3.73 -15.42 1.90
N GLU A 75 -4.19 -15.79 3.09
CA GLU A 75 -3.58 -16.85 3.90
C GLU A 75 -4.10 -18.25 3.54
N SER A 76 -4.95 -18.35 2.49
CA SER A 76 -5.44 -19.64 1.99
C SER A 76 -4.33 -20.48 1.35
N THR A 77 -3.23 -19.83 0.97
CA THR A 77 -2.03 -20.47 0.40
C THR A 77 -0.87 -20.40 1.39
N SER A 78 0.02 -21.38 1.39
CA SER A 78 1.23 -21.35 2.24
C SER A 78 2.29 -20.39 1.66
N LEU A 79 3.09 -19.77 2.53
CA LEU A 79 4.20 -18.88 2.14
C LEU A 79 5.22 -19.53 1.18
N ASN A 80 5.33 -20.86 1.18
CA ASN A 80 6.18 -21.58 0.23
C ASN A 80 5.72 -21.45 -1.23
N PHE A 81 4.40 -21.44 -1.46
CA PHE A 81 3.81 -21.23 -2.78
C PHE A 81 3.55 -19.75 -3.08
N GLY A 82 3.45 -18.96 -2.01
CA GLY A 82 3.25 -17.52 -2.05
C GLY A 82 1.83 -17.14 -1.66
N GLN A 83 1.75 -16.15 -0.79
CA GLN A 83 0.50 -15.55 -0.35
C GLN A 83 0.27 -14.28 -1.14
N GLN A 84 -0.87 -14.20 -1.81
CA GLN A 84 -1.21 -13.03 -2.59
C GLN A 84 -1.50 -11.84 -1.67
N LEU A 85 -0.96 -10.68 -2.03
CA LEU A 85 -1.30 -9.42 -1.38
C LEU A 85 -2.38 -8.73 -2.20
N SER A 86 -3.41 -8.24 -1.52
CA SER A 86 -4.51 -7.51 -2.13
C SER A 86 -4.74 -6.20 -1.39
N LEU A 87 -5.11 -5.14 -2.12
CA LEU A 87 -5.51 -3.88 -1.51
C LEU A 87 -6.83 -4.03 -0.74
N THR A 88 -6.93 -3.33 0.38
CA THR A 88 -8.21 -3.07 1.04
C THR A 88 -8.81 -1.76 0.53
N SER A 89 -10.07 -1.49 0.87
CA SER A 89 -10.70 -0.20 0.58
C SER A 89 -9.92 0.98 1.19
N SER A 90 -9.35 0.80 2.38
CA SER A 90 -8.52 1.82 3.04
C SER A 90 -7.20 2.05 2.30
N GLY A 91 -6.57 0.99 1.80
CA GLY A 91 -5.35 1.13 1.01
C GLY A 91 -5.57 1.81 -0.33
N GLU A 92 -6.73 1.58 -0.97
CA GLU A 92 -7.09 2.30 -2.19
C GLU A 92 -7.30 3.79 -1.93
N ALA A 93 -7.95 4.15 -0.82
CA ALA A 93 -8.10 5.54 -0.40
C ALA A 93 -6.74 6.21 -0.12
N ALA A 94 -5.84 5.52 0.59
CA ALA A 94 -4.48 6.00 0.87
C ALA A 94 -3.67 6.18 -0.43
N PHE A 95 -3.74 5.21 -1.35
CA PHE A 95 -3.09 5.29 -2.66
C PHE A 95 -3.58 6.51 -3.46
N ARG A 96 -4.90 6.74 -3.51
CA ARG A 96 -5.49 7.90 -4.18
C ARG A 96 -5.06 9.22 -3.55
N ALA A 97 -5.02 9.29 -2.22
CA ALA A 97 -4.58 10.48 -1.49
C ALA A 97 -3.12 10.83 -1.81
N GLY A 98 -2.21 9.84 -1.75
CA GLY A 98 -0.80 10.07 -2.08
C GLY A 98 -0.55 10.40 -3.55
N CYS A 99 -1.34 9.83 -4.48
CA CYS A 99 -1.27 10.22 -5.90
C CYS A 99 -1.73 11.66 -6.15
N SER A 100 -2.69 12.16 -5.36
CA SER A 100 -3.25 13.50 -5.55
C SER A 100 -2.36 14.62 -5.00
N GLN A 101 -1.47 14.31 -4.03
CA GLN A 101 -0.64 15.32 -3.39
C GLN A 101 0.68 15.63 -4.09
N ASP A 102 1.24 14.72 -4.90
CA ASP A 102 2.53 14.97 -5.53
C ASP A 102 2.53 14.56 -7.02
N PRO A 103 2.21 15.50 -7.94
CA PRO A 103 2.24 15.24 -9.38
C PRO A 103 3.64 14.86 -9.89
N ARG A 104 4.71 15.21 -9.16
CA ARG A 104 6.08 14.77 -9.46
C ARG A 104 6.32 13.31 -9.12
N THR A 105 5.71 12.79 -8.07
CA THR A 105 5.75 11.39 -7.65
C THR A 105 4.96 10.56 -8.63
N THR A 106 3.79 11.04 -9.08
CA THR A 106 3.05 10.46 -10.21
C THR A 106 3.92 10.40 -11.49
N ALA A 107 4.63 11.49 -11.82
CA ALA A 107 5.51 11.55 -12.97
C ALA A 107 6.83 10.75 -12.82
N ALA A 108 7.26 10.47 -11.58
CA ALA A 108 8.43 9.65 -11.29
C ALA A 108 8.10 8.15 -11.29
N LEU A 109 6.91 7.79 -10.79
CA LEU A 109 6.31 6.46 -10.94
C LEU A 109 6.14 6.11 -12.42
N SER A 110 5.54 7.03 -13.19
CA SER A 110 5.34 6.87 -14.64
C SER A 110 6.64 6.76 -15.45
N ARG A 111 7.77 7.28 -14.93
CA ARG A 111 9.09 7.21 -15.60
C ARG A 111 9.95 6.03 -15.14
N SER A 112 9.65 5.44 -13.99
CA SER A 112 10.43 4.32 -13.42
C SER A 112 10.01 2.95 -13.97
N THR A 113 9.02 2.91 -14.86
CA THR A 113 8.61 1.74 -15.65
C THR A 113 9.19 1.82 -17.06
N PRO A 114 10.39 1.26 -17.34
CA PRO A 114 10.80 1.07 -18.71
C PRO A 114 10.03 -0.12 -19.28
N ASN A 115 9.20 0.17 -20.28
CA ASN A 115 8.59 -0.80 -21.20
C ASN A 115 7.42 -1.65 -20.63
N LEU A 116 6.23 -1.05 -20.53
CA LEU A 116 4.93 -1.64 -20.93
C LEU A 116 3.80 -0.63 -20.64
N GLY A 117 3.20 -0.07 -21.69
CA GLY A 117 1.85 0.48 -21.68
C GLY A 117 1.54 1.58 -20.65
N ALA A 118 1.80 2.83 -21.01
CA ALA A 118 1.38 4.03 -20.30
C ALA A 118 -0.12 4.03 -19.96
N ARG A 119 -0.50 3.55 -18.77
CA ARG A 119 -1.79 3.82 -18.11
C ARG A 119 -1.65 3.72 -16.58
N SER A 120 -0.71 4.45 -15.98
CA SER A 120 -0.74 4.71 -14.53
C SER A 120 -1.07 6.18 -14.27
N CYS A 121 -2.07 6.39 -13.43
CA CYS A 121 -2.52 7.65 -12.79
C CYS A 121 -3.02 8.84 -13.64
N ALA A 122 -2.96 8.84 -14.97
CA ALA A 122 -3.38 9.99 -15.78
C ALA A 122 -4.75 9.81 -16.48
N GLN A 123 -5.88 9.88 -15.75
CA GLN A 123 -7.13 10.46 -16.29
C GLN A 123 -8.22 10.61 -15.22
N ALA A 124 -8.29 11.76 -14.57
CA ALA A 124 -9.52 12.28 -13.97
C ALA A 124 -9.38 13.80 -13.84
N SER A 125 -9.38 14.51 -14.96
CA SER A 125 -9.55 15.96 -14.94
C SER A 125 -10.39 16.39 -16.13
N VAL A 126 -11.63 16.74 -15.79
CA VAL A 126 -12.43 17.83 -16.34
C VAL A 126 -12.82 17.74 -17.81
N LEU A 127 -14.11 17.45 -18.04
CA LEU A 127 -14.86 18.14 -19.09
C LEU A 127 -16.25 18.51 -18.55
N LEU A 128 -16.32 19.63 -17.84
CA LEU A 128 -17.51 20.48 -17.84
C LEU A 128 -17.33 21.47 -19.00
N HIS A 129 -18.26 21.46 -19.94
CA HIS A 129 -18.99 22.61 -20.49
C HIS A 129 -20.11 22.07 -21.39
#